data_AF-A0A6P3Y9M9-F1
#
_entry.id   AF-A0A6P3Y9M9-F1
#
_cell.length_a   1.000
_cell.length_b   1.000
_cell.length_c   1.000
_cell.angle_alpha   90.00
_cell.angle_beta   90.00
_cell.angle_gamma   90.00
#
_symmetry.space_group_name_H-M   'P 1'
#
loop_
_entity.id
_entity.type
_entity.pdbx_description
1 polymer ?
#
loop_
_entity_poly.entity_id
_entity_poly.type
_entity_poly.pdbx_seq_one_letter_code
_entity_poly.pdbx_strand_id
1 'polypeptide(L)'
;MIRMIYKNFATYGSNLMGILAPLSIPPLHIASLFYFWQEYSRVVDKEYCSCSCWDTVFKGSYESGIASYKHMYFNATQNTLKIWMAIVIGVISFYETVKYLTWLAIQQRLRYSMMLLFATTVFSHYYTWWVYINYWNDEFYSQWYHQMFFSVTELISTFWVLHLADNKNVVTRRKAFTIVAIAILHILAASWDQFFQNVVRGEGYAHQVVRDLMLMIPDILHVAVPLCSIKWKSGHHLPGYGMRYSTIILFRRCTITRDLVYMLNIVMVGLWIWACL
;
A
#
# COMPACT_ATOMS: atom_id res chain seq x y z
N MET A 1 33.69 16.48 -19.77
CA MET A 1 32.97 15.25 -20.11
C MET A 1 33.21 14.13 -19.09
N ILE A 2 34.47 13.71 -18.86
CA ILE A 2 34.85 12.62 -17.93
C ILE A 2 34.36 12.83 -16.48
N ARG A 3 34.54 14.05 -15.92
CA ARG A 3 34.09 14.39 -14.55
C ARG A 3 32.56 14.28 -14.34
N MET A 4 31.81 14.53 -15.41
CA MET A 4 30.35 14.48 -15.41
C MET A 4 29.85 13.03 -15.55
N ILE A 5 30.56 12.21 -16.35
CA ILE A 5 30.34 10.76 -16.43
C ILE A 5 30.63 10.10 -15.09
N TYR A 6 31.72 10.46 -14.41
CA TYR A 6 32.07 9.90 -13.10
C TYR A 6 31.06 10.26 -12.00
N LYS A 7 30.56 11.50 -12.00
CA LYS A 7 29.54 11.96 -11.04
C LYS A 7 28.18 11.29 -11.26
N ASN A 8 27.81 11.08 -12.52
CA ASN A 8 26.61 10.34 -12.87
C ASN A 8 26.76 8.85 -12.52
N PHE A 9 27.89 8.23 -12.87
CA PHE A 9 28.16 6.82 -12.54
C PHE A 9 28.17 6.57 -11.02
N ALA A 10 28.79 7.46 -10.23
CA ALA A 10 28.79 7.35 -8.77
C ALA A 10 27.37 7.47 -8.18
N THR A 11 26.56 8.42 -8.64
CA THR A 11 25.19 8.63 -8.14
C THR A 11 24.23 7.52 -8.57
N TYR A 12 24.28 7.10 -9.83
CA TYR A 12 23.44 6.00 -10.33
C TYR A 12 23.90 4.65 -9.75
N GLY A 13 25.21 4.44 -9.63
CA GLY A 13 25.78 3.26 -9.00
C GLY A 13 25.43 3.15 -7.51
N SER A 14 25.51 4.25 -6.75
CA SER A 14 25.13 4.26 -5.34
C SER A 14 23.64 3.98 -5.15
N ASN A 15 22.78 4.55 -5.99
CA ASN A 15 21.33 4.30 -5.93
C ASN A 15 21.01 2.84 -6.28
N LEU A 16 21.65 2.30 -7.32
CA LEU A 16 21.46 0.91 -7.72
C LEU A 16 21.92 -0.04 -6.60
N MET A 17 23.10 0.18 -6.03
CA MET A 17 23.61 -0.65 -4.93
C MET A 17 22.78 -0.49 -3.65
N GLY A 18 22.26 0.70 -3.36
CA GLY A 18 21.34 0.94 -2.25
C GLY A 18 20.03 0.15 -2.34
N ILE A 19 19.63 -0.26 -3.54
CA ILE A 19 18.45 -1.12 -3.77
C ILE A 19 18.85 -2.59 -3.85
N LEU A 20 19.88 -2.92 -4.64
CA LEU A 20 20.30 -4.30 -4.89
C LEU A 20 20.85 -4.96 -3.64
N ALA A 21 21.69 -4.27 -2.86
CA ALA A 21 22.33 -4.86 -1.69
C ALA A 21 21.33 -5.37 -0.64
N PRO A 22 20.34 -4.57 -0.16
CA PRO A 22 19.36 -5.08 0.79
C PRO A 22 18.43 -6.13 0.18
N LEU A 23 18.21 -6.13 -1.14
CA LEU A 23 17.42 -7.18 -1.82
C LEU A 23 18.18 -8.49 -1.97
N SER A 24 19.52 -8.46 -2.09
CA SER A 24 20.32 -9.65 -2.32
C SER A 24 20.90 -10.26 -1.04
N ILE A 25 21.31 -9.44 -0.07
CA ILE A 25 22.04 -9.90 1.11
C ILE A 25 21.22 -10.91 1.95
N PRO A 26 19.97 -10.61 2.38
CA PRO A 26 19.19 -11.57 3.18
C PRO A 26 18.88 -12.88 2.43
N PRO A 27 18.43 -12.86 1.16
CA PRO A 27 18.25 -14.08 0.38
C PRO A 27 19.52 -14.91 0.23
N LEU A 28 20.65 -14.28 -0.09
CA LEU A 28 21.94 -14.98 -0.25
C LEU A 28 22.39 -15.58 1.08
N HIS A 29 22.20 -14.86 2.20
CA HIS A 29 22.50 -15.38 3.53
C HIS A 29 21.64 -16.60 3.87
N ILE A 30 20.32 -16.53 3.67
CA ILE A 30 19.40 -17.65 3.91
C ILE A 30 19.72 -18.84 3.01
N ALA A 31 19.98 -18.61 1.72
CA ALA A 31 20.31 -19.66 0.76
C ALA A 31 21.65 -20.34 1.11
N SER A 32 22.65 -19.56 1.55
CA SER A 32 23.93 -20.10 1.99
C SER A 32 23.76 -20.99 3.21
N LEU A 33 22.99 -20.54 4.21
CA LEU A 33 22.70 -21.34 5.40
C LEU A 33 21.91 -22.61 5.06
N PHE A 34 20.89 -22.49 4.21
CA PHE A 34 20.13 -23.64 3.74
C PHE A 34 21.03 -24.68 3.06
N TYR A 35 21.93 -24.26 2.18
CA TYR A 35 22.79 -25.17 1.42
C TYR A 35 23.89 -25.82 2.29
N PHE A 36 24.58 -25.04 3.13
CA PHE A 36 25.72 -25.55 3.89
C PHE A 36 25.35 -26.17 5.24
N TRP A 37 24.24 -25.76 5.87
CA TRP A 37 23.80 -26.25 7.18
C TRP A 37 22.60 -27.20 7.11
N GLN A 38 22.18 -27.64 5.91
CA GLN A 38 21.05 -28.56 5.76
C GLN A 38 21.22 -29.85 6.57
N GLU A 39 22.45 -30.34 6.72
CA GLU A 39 22.76 -31.56 7.47
C GLU A 39 22.45 -31.45 8.98
N TYR A 40 22.38 -30.22 9.51
CA TYR A 40 22.00 -29.95 10.90
C TYR A 40 20.50 -29.66 11.04
N SER A 41 19.74 -29.70 9.94
CA SER A 41 18.31 -29.40 9.96
C SER A 41 17.53 -30.46 10.73
N ARG A 42 16.45 -30.02 11.38
CA ARG A 42 15.49 -30.90 12.05
C ARG A 42 14.15 -30.79 11.35
N VAL A 43 13.49 -31.93 11.18
CA VAL A 43 12.11 -31.97 10.69
C VAL A 43 11.21 -31.40 11.78
N VAL A 44 10.58 -30.26 11.49
CA VAL A 44 9.61 -29.63 12.37
C VAL A 44 8.25 -30.26 12.11
N ASP A 45 7.69 -30.91 13.13
CA ASP A 45 6.28 -31.27 13.13
C ASP A 45 5.45 -29.99 13.29
N LYS A 46 4.77 -29.57 12.22
CA LYS A 46 3.98 -28.33 12.20
C LYS A 46 2.65 -28.45 12.94
N GLU A 47 2.17 -29.66 13.22
CA GLU A 47 0.85 -29.90 13.81
C GLU A 47 0.89 -29.95 15.34
N TYR A 48 1.94 -30.56 15.91
CA TYR A 48 2.04 -30.82 17.35
C TYR A 48 3.13 -30.01 18.06
N CYS A 49 3.63 -28.95 17.41
CA CYS A 49 4.72 -28.19 17.96
C CYS A 49 4.32 -27.39 19.21
N SER A 50 5.01 -27.61 20.34
CA SER A 50 4.69 -26.96 21.63
C SER A 50 5.80 -26.06 22.18
N CYS A 51 7.09 -26.33 21.91
CA CYS A 51 8.20 -25.53 22.47
C CYS A 51 9.35 -25.19 21.50
N SER A 52 9.46 -25.81 20.32
CA SER A 52 10.61 -25.64 19.41
C SER A 52 10.23 -25.80 17.92
N CYS A 53 9.55 -24.82 17.31
CA CYS A 53 9.01 -24.92 15.94
C CYS A 53 9.97 -24.35 14.88
N TRP A 54 11.25 -24.70 15.03
CA TRP A 54 12.32 -24.11 14.25
C TRP A 54 13.12 -25.20 13.55
N ASP A 55 13.51 -24.97 12.30
CA ASP A 55 14.25 -25.95 11.48
C ASP A 55 15.69 -26.16 11.97
N THR A 56 16.13 -25.35 12.93
CA THR A 56 17.48 -25.30 13.53
C THR A 56 18.60 -24.95 12.56
N VAL A 57 18.33 -24.77 11.26
CA VAL A 57 19.35 -24.53 10.22
C VAL A 57 20.16 -23.29 10.54
N PHE A 58 19.51 -22.22 10.97
CA PHE A 58 20.18 -20.96 11.31
C PHE A 58 21.15 -21.07 12.50
N LYS A 59 20.93 -22.04 13.40
CA LYS A 59 21.74 -22.23 14.62
C LYS A 59 22.45 -23.58 14.70
N GLY A 60 22.30 -24.45 13.71
CA GLY A 60 22.81 -25.82 13.71
C GLY A 60 22.46 -26.60 14.99
N SER A 61 23.40 -27.43 15.44
CA SER A 61 23.24 -28.32 16.60
C SER A 61 23.18 -27.62 17.96
N TYR A 62 23.39 -26.30 18.04
CA TYR A 62 23.42 -25.56 19.31
C TYR A 62 22.04 -25.47 20.00
N GLU A 63 20.94 -25.73 19.28
CA GLU A 63 19.56 -25.67 19.78
C GLU A 63 18.93 -27.07 19.93
N SER A 64 19.74 -28.11 20.15
CA SER A 64 19.26 -29.50 20.19
C SER A 64 18.35 -29.87 21.38
N GLY A 65 18.15 -28.96 22.35
CA GLY A 65 17.42 -29.18 23.60
C GLY A 65 16.18 -28.27 23.77
N ILE A 66 15.86 -27.92 25.02
CA ILE A 66 14.73 -27.01 25.34
C ILE A 66 15.08 -25.63 24.79
N ALA A 67 14.24 -25.10 23.88
CA ALA A 67 14.47 -23.81 23.26
C ALA A 67 14.44 -22.68 24.31
N SER A 68 15.47 -21.83 24.30
CA SER A 68 15.45 -20.58 25.06
C SER A 68 14.62 -19.52 24.32
N TYR A 69 14.16 -18.50 25.05
CA TYR A 69 13.54 -17.32 24.47
C TYR A 69 14.48 -16.65 23.46
N LYS A 70 13.93 -16.19 22.32
CA LYS A 70 14.69 -15.56 21.23
C LYS A 70 14.04 -14.22 20.89
N HIS A 71 14.86 -13.19 20.71
CA HIS A 71 14.39 -11.89 20.23
C HIS A 71 14.16 -11.85 18.72
N MET A 72 14.91 -12.67 17.96
CA MET A 72 14.78 -12.80 16.51
C MET A 72 15.33 -14.15 16.05
N TYR A 73 14.51 -14.92 15.33
CA TYR A 73 14.90 -16.19 14.70
C TYR A 73 14.04 -16.39 13.45
N PHE A 74 14.60 -17.05 12.43
CA PHE A 74 13.86 -17.40 11.23
C PHE A 74 14.26 -18.79 10.72
N ASN A 75 13.29 -19.52 10.16
CA ASN A 75 13.54 -20.78 9.47
C ASN A 75 14.14 -20.49 8.08
N ALA A 76 15.04 -21.34 7.59
CA ALA A 76 15.60 -21.25 6.24
C ALA A 76 14.59 -21.78 5.19
N THR A 77 13.41 -21.17 5.10
CA THR A 77 12.31 -21.60 4.20
C THR A 77 12.01 -20.58 3.12
N GLN A 78 11.27 -21.01 2.08
CA GLN A 78 10.78 -20.10 1.05
C GLN A 78 9.84 -19.01 1.59
N ASN A 79 9.04 -19.29 2.64
CA ASN A 79 8.17 -18.28 3.23
C ASN A 79 8.98 -17.22 3.98
N THR A 80 10.03 -17.60 4.68
CA THR A 80 10.98 -16.65 5.27
C THR A 80 11.66 -15.78 4.21
N LEU A 81 12.02 -16.35 3.05
CA LEU A 81 12.53 -15.57 1.93
C LEU A 81 11.50 -14.54 1.44
N LYS A 82 10.23 -14.94 1.26
CA LYS A 82 9.14 -14.01 0.87
C LYS A 82 8.97 -12.88 1.87
N ILE A 83 8.99 -13.18 3.17
CA ILE A 83 8.89 -12.19 4.26
C ILE A 83 10.04 -11.18 4.17
N TRP A 84 11.28 -11.64 4.02
CA TRP A 84 12.43 -10.74 3.88
C TRP A 84 12.35 -9.85 2.65
N MET A 85 11.97 -10.41 1.50
CA MET A 85 11.77 -9.63 0.28
C MET A 85 10.70 -8.57 0.45
N ALA A 86 9.55 -8.93 1.06
CA ALA A 86 8.49 -7.99 1.37
C ALA A 86 8.96 -6.89 2.33
N ILE A 87 9.78 -7.22 3.33
CA ILE A 87 10.35 -6.23 4.25
C ILE A 87 11.20 -5.21 3.51
N VAL A 88 12.14 -5.69 2.70
CA VAL A 88 13.07 -4.84 1.97
C VAL A 88 12.33 -3.95 0.97
N ILE A 89 11.41 -4.52 0.18
CA ILE A 89 10.60 -3.76 -0.79
C ILE A 89 9.78 -2.69 -0.08
N GLY A 90 9.14 -3.02 1.05
CA GLY A 90 8.36 -2.08 1.85
C GLY A 90 9.20 -0.91 2.35
N VAL A 91 10.35 -1.20 2.97
CA VAL A 91 11.26 -0.17 3.51
C VAL A 91 11.83 0.73 2.40
N ILE A 92 12.28 0.16 1.28
CA ILE A 92 12.79 0.95 0.14
C ILE A 92 11.68 1.83 -0.43
N SER A 93 10.49 1.29 -0.64
CA SER A 93 9.35 2.04 -1.19
C SER A 93 8.96 3.19 -0.26
N PHE A 94 8.90 2.95 1.05
CA PHE A 94 8.64 3.99 2.03
C PHE A 94 9.75 5.06 2.04
N TYR A 95 11.01 4.66 2.01
CA TYR A 95 12.14 5.58 1.93
C TYR A 95 12.09 6.47 0.68
N GLU A 96 11.89 5.87 -0.51
CA GLU A 96 11.83 6.61 -1.78
C GLU A 96 10.64 7.57 -1.84
N THR A 97 9.48 7.18 -1.30
CA THR A 97 8.30 8.05 -1.25
C THR A 97 8.50 9.21 -0.29
N VAL A 98 9.04 8.98 0.91
CA VAL A 98 9.36 10.06 1.86
C VAL A 98 10.43 10.98 1.27
N LYS A 99 11.49 10.44 0.68
CA LYS A 99 12.55 11.23 0.01
C LYS A 99 11.96 12.13 -1.07
N TYR A 100 11.06 11.60 -1.90
CA TYR A 100 10.36 12.36 -2.93
C TYR A 100 9.50 13.49 -2.34
N LEU A 101 8.71 13.22 -1.31
CA LEU A 101 7.87 14.22 -0.66
C LEU A 101 8.70 15.31 0.04
N THR A 102 9.79 14.94 0.72
CA THR A 102 10.73 15.88 1.32
C THR A 102 11.38 16.76 0.26
N TRP A 103 11.79 16.17 -0.88
CA TRP A 103 12.33 16.95 -1.99
C TRP A 103 11.31 17.96 -2.52
N LEU A 104 10.05 17.56 -2.71
CA LEU A 104 8.97 18.48 -3.09
C LEU A 104 8.75 19.59 -2.06
N ALA A 105 8.82 19.28 -0.76
CA ALA A 105 8.67 20.25 0.32
C ALA A 105 9.78 21.31 0.28
N ILE A 106 11.03 20.89 0.13
CA ILE A 106 12.20 21.77 0.03
C ILE A 106 12.05 22.70 -1.19
N GLN A 107 11.56 22.17 -2.32
CA GLN A 107 11.33 22.94 -3.54
C GLN A 107 10.08 23.83 -3.49
N GLN A 108 9.33 23.86 -2.37
CA GLN A 108 8.05 24.56 -2.23
C GLN A 108 7.03 24.16 -3.31
N ARG A 109 7.11 22.89 -3.75
CA ARG A 109 6.22 22.29 -4.75
C ARG A 109 5.21 21.33 -4.16
N LEU A 110 5.33 21.04 -2.87
CA LEU A 110 4.47 20.08 -2.21
C LEU A 110 3.04 20.61 -2.04
N ARG A 111 2.08 19.85 -2.52
CA ARG A 111 0.65 20.05 -2.26
C ARG A 111 0.29 19.37 -0.94
N TYR A 112 0.19 20.15 0.14
CA TYR A 112 -0.07 19.65 1.49
C TYR A 112 -1.36 18.81 1.62
N SER A 113 -2.38 19.08 0.81
CA SER A 113 -3.60 18.25 0.82
C SER A 113 -3.33 16.80 0.41
N MET A 114 -2.41 16.56 -0.54
CA MET A 114 -2.01 15.20 -0.93
C MET A 114 -1.01 14.60 0.05
N MET A 115 -0.17 15.42 0.69
CA MET A 115 0.68 14.97 1.79
C MET A 115 -0.15 14.44 2.96
N LEU A 116 -1.26 15.12 3.29
CA LEU A 116 -2.21 14.65 4.31
C LEU A 116 -2.77 13.28 3.94
N LEU A 117 -3.27 13.11 2.71
CA LEU A 117 -3.79 11.83 2.23
C LEU A 117 -2.76 10.70 2.32
N PHE A 118 -1.52 10.97 1.89
CA PHE A 118 -0.43 10.02 2.02
C PHE A 118 -0.15 9.68 3.49
N ALA A 119 -0.03 10.68 4.36
CA ALA A 119 0.24 10.47 5.78
C ALA A 119 -0.80 9.58 6.45
N THR A 120 -2.09 9.78 6.12
CA THR A 120 -3.17 8.96 6.69
C THR A 120 -3.19 7.53 6.15
N THR A 121 -2.74 7.29 4.92
CA THR A 121 -2.67 5.92 4.34
C THR A 121 -1.44 5.12 4.78
N VAL A 122 -0.45 5.74 5.43
CA VAL A 122 0.73 5.01 5.95
C VAL A 122 0.31 3.87 6.89
N PHE A 123 -0.71 4.10 7.73
CA PHE A 123 -1.21 3.05 8.62
C PHE A 123 -1.78 1.87 7.85
N SER A 124 -2.64 2.11 6.85
CA SER A 124 -3.27 1.08 6.04
C SER A 124 -2.25 0.25 5.26
N HIS A 125 -1.25 0.90 4.64
CA HIS A 125 -0.11 0.21 4.01
C HIS A 125 0.71 -0.63 5.00
N TYR A 126 0.99 -0.08 6.19
CA TYR A 126 1.73 -0.79 7.22
C TYR A 126 0.95 -2.01 7.74
N TYR A 127 -0.36 -1.84 7.99
CA TYR A 127 -1.24 -2.91 8.42
C TYR A 127 -1.27 -4.05 7.40
N THR A 128 -1.49 -3.70 6.14
CA THR A 128 -1.44 -4.62 5.00
C THR A 128 -0.10 -5.37 4.93
N TRP A 129 1.01 -4.65 5.02
CA TRP A 129 2.35 -5.22 5.01
C TRP A 129 2.55 -6.22 6.16
N TRP A 130 2.08 -5.88 7.36
CA TRP A 130 2.11 -6.76 8.53
C TRP A 130 1.23 -8.00 8.35
N VAL A 131 0.03 -7.87 7.79
CA VAL A 131 -0.87 -9.00 7.51
C VAL A 131 -0.21 -10.00 6.56
N TYR A 132 0.46 -9.54 5.49
CA TYR A 132 1.20 -10.44 4.60
C TYR A 132 2.31 -11.21 5.30
N ILE A 133 3.07 -10.54 6.18
CA ILE A 133 4.10 -11.19 6.99
C ILE A 133 3.48 -12.31 7.83
N ASN A 134 2.34 -12.08 8.48
CA ASN A 134 1.66 -13.10 9.28
C ASN A 134 1.11 -14.24 8.41
N TYR A 135 0.51 -13.97 7.24
CA TYR A 135 0.02 -15.03 6.35
C TYR A 135 1.14 -15.98 5.89
N TRP A 136 2.33 -15.45 5.57
CA TRP A 136 3.48 -16.29 5.25
C TRP A 136 4.07 -16.98 6.48
N ASN A 137 4.09 -16.32 7.63
CA ASN A 137 4.64 -16.87 8.87
C ASN A 137 3.79 -18.03 9.40
N ASP A 138 2.47 -17.86 9.39
CA ASP A 138 1.49 -18.78 9.97
C ASP A 138 0.95 -19.77 8.95
N GLU A 139 1.36 -19.65 7.67
CA GLU A 139 0.82 -20.40 6.53
C GLU A 139 -0.72 -20.32 6.42
N PHE A 140 -1.29 -19.19 6.84
CA PHE A 140 -2.72 -18.94 6.87
C PHE A 140 -3.14 -18.04 5.71
N TYR A 141 -3.87 -18.58 4.73
CA TYR A 141 -4.18 -17.88 3.47
C TYR A 141 -5.67 -17.68 3.20
N SER A 142 -6.55 -17.92 4.19
CA SER A 142 -8.00 -17.89 3.98
C SER A 142 -8.53 -16.56 3.44
N GLN A 143 -7.94 -15.44 3.85
CA GLN A 143 -8.32 -14.08 3.47
C GLN A 143 -7.30 -13.42 2.52
N TRP A 144 -6.40 -14.23 1.94
CA TRP A 144 -5.30 -13.77 1.11
C TRP A 144 -5.75 -12.93 -0.08
N TYR A 145 -6.77 -13.40 -0.80
CA TYR A 145 -7.24 -12.73 -2.01
C TYR A 145 -7.92 -11.39 -1.72
N HIS A 146 -8.74 -11.31 -0.65
CA HIS A 146 -9.31 -10.04 -0.22
C HIS A 146 -8.19 -9.05 0.18
N GLN A 147 -7.20 -9.49 0.97
CA GLN A 147 -6.07 -8.65 1.34
C GLN A 147 -5.30 -8.16 0.10
N MET A 148 -5.06 -9.04 -0.87
CA MET A 148 -4.43 -8.70 -2.15
C MET A 148 -5.21 -7.65 -2.92
N PHE A 149 -6.53 -7.81 -2.99
CA PHE A 149 -7.41 -6.86 -3.66
C PHE A 149 -7.35 -5.47 -3.02
N PHE A 150 -7.48 -5.37 -1.69
CA PHE A 150 -7.37 -4.10 -0.97
C PHE A 150 -5.97 -3.47 -1.17
N SER A 151 -4.91 -4.27 -1.07
CA SER A 151 -3.53 -3.78 -1.26
C SER A 151 -3.29 -3.19 -2.65
N VAL A 152 -3.73 -3.88 -3.71
CA VAL A 152 -3.53 -3.43 -5.09
C VAL A 152 -4.30 -2.15 -5.36
N THR A 153 -5.55 -2.09 -4.93
CA THR A 153 -6.39 -0.90 -5.11
C THR A 153 -5.85 0.28 -4.29
N GLU A 154 -5.39 0.05 -3.07
CA GLU A 154 -4.74 1.06 -2.23
C GLU A 154 -3.46 1.60 -2.89
N LEU A 155 -2.59 0.73 -3.43
CA LEU A 155 -1.39 1.15 -4.16
C LEU A 155 -1.71 2.03 -5.37
N ILE A 156 -2.78 1.73 -6.12
CA ILE A 156 -3.23 2.57 -7.24
C ILE A 156 -3.66 3.95 -6.73
N SER A 157 -4.41 4.00 -5.62
CA SER A 157 -4.84 5.26 -5.00
C SER A 157 -3.63 6.09 -4.54
N THR A 158 -2.70 5.46 -3.81
CA THR A 158 -1.48 6.10 -3.30
C THR A 158 -0.57 6.58 -4.43
N PHE A 159 -0.46 5.84 -5.53
CA PHE A 159 0.26 6.29 -6.72
C PHE A 159 -0.29 7.62 -7.25
N TRP A 160 -1.62 7.75 -7.37
CA TRP A 160 -2.23 9.00 -7.80
C TRP A 160 -2.05 10.13 -6.79
N VAL A 161 -2.14 9.83 -5.49
CA VAL A 161 -1.86 10.81 -4.42
C VAL A 161 -0.43 11.34 -4.51
N LEU A 162 0.57 10.47 -4.65
CA LEU A 162 1.97 10.85 -4.80
C LEU A 162 2.23 11.61 -6.10
N HIS A 163 1.62 11.20 -7.22
CA HIS A 163 1.68 11.93 -8.49
C HIS A 163 1.12 13.34 -8.34
N LEU A 164 -0.02 13.48 -7.65
CA LEU A 164 -0.68 14.76 -7.40
C LEU A 164 -0.05 15.55 -6.25
N ALA A 165 0.93 15.01 -5.52
CA ALA A 165 1.64 15.75 -4.49
C ALA A 165 2.51 16.87 -5.05
N ASP A 166 2.97 16.77 -6.29
CA ASP A 166 3.64 17.88 -6.98
C ASP A 166 2.60 18.90 -7.48
N ASN A 167 2.75 20.17 -7.10
CA ASN A 167 1.87 21.25 -7.52
C ASN A 167 1.90 21.51 -9.03
N LYS A 168 2.95 21.08 -9.75
CA LYS A 168 3.02 21.11 -11.21
C LYS A 168 2.00 20.18 -11.88
N ASN A 169 1.65 19.10 -11.19
CA ASN A 169 0.64 18.17 -11.66
C ASN A 169 -0.76 18.72 -11.37
N VAL A 170 -1.47 19.08 -12.44
CA VAL A 170 -2.86 19.56 -12.35
C VAL A 170 -3.78 18.44 -11.86
N VAL A 171 -4.61 18.75 -10.87
CA VAL A 171 -5.68 17.87 -10.40
C VAL A 171 -6.79 17.83 -11.45
N THR A 172 -6.74 16.84 -12.33
CA THR A 172 -7.80 16.58 -13.31
C THR A 172 -8.91 15.75 -12.68
N ARG A 173 -10.17 15.93 -13.15
CA ARG A 173 -11.33 15.16 -12.69
C ARG A 173 -11.09 13.65 -12.68
N ARG A 174 -10.54 13.10 -13.75
CA ARG A 174 -10.28 11.65 -13.87
C ARG A 174 -9.37 11.12 -12.76
N LYS A 175 -8.21 11.75 -12.55
CA LYS A 175 -7.26 11.35 -11.48
C LYS A 175 -7.91 11.42 -10.09
N ALA A 176 -8.62 12.50 -9.81
CA ALA A 176 -9.31 12.68 -8.53
C ALA A 176 -10.45 11.65 -8.36
N PHE A 177 -11.25 11.41 -9.40
CA PHE A 177 -12.32 10.41 -9.36
C PHE A 177 -11.81 8.97 -9.28
N THR A 178 -10.61 8.65 -9.79
CA THR A 178 -10.01 7.34 -9.53
C THR A 178 -9.70 7.14 -8.04
N ILE A 179 -9.12 8.14 -7.38
CA ILE A 179 -8.88 8.11 -5.92
C ILE A 179 -10.21 7.93 -5.16
N VAL A 180 -11.21 8.76 -5.51
CA VAL A 180 -12.54 8.73 -4.88
C VAL A 180 -13.25 7.39 -5.13
N ALA A 181 -13.18 6.84 -6.34
CA ALA A 181 -13.80 5.55 -6.66
C ALA A 181 -13.24 4.43 -5.79
N ILE A 182 -11.91 4.36 -5.65
CA ILE A 182 -11.26 3.34 -4.84
C ILE A 182 -11.67 3.49 -3.36
N ALA A 183 -11.65 4.72 -2.84
CA ALA A 183 -12.03 4.98 -1.46
C ALA A 183 -13.51 4.64 -1.18
N ILE A 184 -14.44 4.99 -2.09
CA ILE A 184 -15.86 4.60 -1.97
C ILE A 184 -15.99 3.07 -1.96
N LEU A 185 -15.26 2.39 -2.84
CA LEU A 185 -15.26 0.94 -2.91
C LEU A 185 -14.77 0.32 -1.60
N HIS A 186 -13.69 0.84 -1.00
CA HIS A 186 -13.19 0.38 0.30
C HIS A 186 -14.19 0.63 1.42
N ILE A 187 -14.78 1.83 1.48
CA ILE A 187 -15.84 2.16 2.45
C ILE A 187 -16.99 1.17 2.34
N LEU A 188 -17.49 0.90 1.13
CA LEU A 188 -18.63 0.00 0.93
C LEU A 188 -18.30 -1.45 1.31
N ALA A 189 -17.14 -1.96 0.88
CA ALA A 189 -16.69 -3.31 1.21
C ALA A 189 -16.46 -3.49 2.72
N ALA A 190 -15.74 -2.56 3.36
CA ALA A 190 -15.42 -2.64 4.79
C ALA A 190 -16.64 -2.35 5.69
N SER A 191 -17.58 -1.51 5.25
CA SER A 191 -18.80 -1.20 6.01
C SER A 191 -19.75 -2.38 6.12
N TRP A 192 -19.84 -3.20 5.07
CA TRP A 192 -20.69 -4.37 5.06
C TRP A 192 -20.20 -5.46 6.02
N ASP A 193 -18.89 -5.68 6.06
CA ASP A 193 -18.28 -6.80 6.78
C ASP A 193 -17.88 -6.46 8.22
N GLN A 194 -17.09 -5.40 8.43
CA GLN A 194 -16.32 -5.24 9.69
C GLN A 194 -16.67 -3.95 10.44
N PHE A 195 -16.75 -2.81 9.74
CA PHE A 195 -16.90 -1.52 10.40
C PHE A 195 -18.25 -1.38 11.13
N PHE A 196 -19.35 -1.79 10.51
CA PHE A 196 -20.67 -1.65 11.14
C PHE A 196 -20.82 -2.56 12.36
N GLN A 197 -20.38 -3.81 12.27
CA GLN A 197 -20.47 -4.77 13.38
C GLN A 197 -19.55 -4.34 14.54
N ASN A 198 -18.27 -4.10 14.25
CA ASN A 198 -17.31 -3.83 15.30
C ASN A 198 -17.47 -2.44 15.92
N VAL A 199 -17.65 -1.41 15.09
CA VAL A 199 -17.64 0.00 15.54
C VAL A 199 -19.04 0.50 15.85
N VAL A 200 -20.01 0.29 14.95
CA VAL A 200 -21.35 0.90 15.09
C VAL A 200 -22.22 0.10 16.07
N ARG A 201 -22.21 -1.24 15.99
CA ARG A 201 -22.93 -2.10 16.95
C ARG A 201 -22.17 -2.32 18.25
N GLY A 202 -20.87 -1.99 18.28
CA GLY A 202 -20.02 -2.19 19.45
C GLY A 202 -19.77 -3.67 19.77
N GLU A 203 -19.89 -4.55 18.77
CA GLU A 203 -19.67 -6.00 18.93
C GLU A 203 -18.16 -6.35 18.92
N GLY A 204 -17.31 -5.41 18.48
CA GLY A 204 -15.88 -5.61 18.33
C GLY A 204 -15.07 -5.34 19.59
N TYR A 205 -13.98 -6.08 19.78
CA TYR A 205 -12.98 -5.77 20.80
C TYR A 205 -12.24 -4.47 20.48
N ALA A 206 -11.66 -3.83 21.49
CA ALA A 206 -10.97 -2.54 21.36
C ALA A 206 -9.95 -2.50 20.21
N HIS A 207 -9.17 -3.57 20.01
CA HIS A 207 -8.18 -3.64 18.92
C HIS A 207 -8.84 -3.68 17.53
N GLN A 208 -9.99 -4.34 17.38
CA GLN A 208 -10.75 -4.38 16.13
C GLN A 208 -11.36 -3.01 15.82
N VAL A 209 -11.94 -2.36 16.83
CA VAL A 209 -12.50 -1.01 16.70
C VAL A 209 -11.44 0.00 16.26
N VAL A 210 -10.28 0.01 16.93
CA VAL A 210 -9.19 0.92 16.59
C VAL A 210 -8.66 0.66 15.18
N ARG A 211 -8.46 -0.61 14.81
CA ARG A 211 -8.06 -0.99 13.46
C ARG A 211 -9.05 -0.47 12.42
N ASP A 212 -10.35 -0.76 12.61
CA ASP A 212 -11.38 -0.44 11.63
C ASP A 212 -11.55 1.07 11.46
N LEU A 213 -11.41 1.85 12.55
CA LEU A 213 -11.35 3.31 12.48
C LEU A 213 -10.14 3.82 11.69
N MET A 214 -8.96 3.26 11.97
CA MET A 214 -7.71 3.69 11.31
C MET A 214 -7.65 3.29 9.84
N LEU A 215 -8.43 2.29 9.40
CA LEU A 215 -8.62 1.95 7.99
C LEU A 215 -9.68 2.82 7.31
N MET A 216 -10.77 3.16 8.02
CA MET A 216 -11.90 3.94 7.46
C MET A 216 -11.59 5.45 7.32
N ILE A 217 -10.87 6.04 8.29
CA ILE A 217 -10.54 7.47 8.28
C ILE A 217 -9.79 7.89 7.01
N PRO A 218 -8.72 7.18 6.58
CA PRO A 218 -8.05 7.47 5.32
C PRO A 218 -9.01 7.47 4.14
N ASP A 219 -9.89 6.49 4.00
CA ASP A 219 -10.82 6.42 2.86
C ASP A 219 -11.79 7.60 2.83
N ILE A 220 -12.35 7.98 3.97
CA ILE A 220 -13.20 9.17 4.07
C ILE A 220 -12.45 10.42 3.59
N LEU A 221 -11.18 10.57 3.98
CA LEU A 221 -10.34 11.68 3.51
C LEU A 221 -10.03 11.59 2.01
N HIS A 222 -9.81 10.38 1.48
CA HIS A 222 -9.58 10.13 0.04
C HIS A 222 -10.84 10.39 -0.79
N VAL A 223 -12.04 10.41 -0.19
CA VAL A 223 -13.23 10.96 -0.82
C VAL A 223 -13.26 12.49 -0.72
N ALA A 224 -13.16 13.03 0.49
CA ALA A 224 -13.38 14.45 0.75
C ALA A 224 -12.34 15.37 0.07
N VAL A 225 -11.04 15.10 0.28
CA VAL A 225 -9.96 16.00 -0.14
C VAL A 225 -9.85 16.11 -1.67
N PRO A 226 -9.88 15.02 -2.47
CA PRO A 226 -9.85 15.13 -3.91
C PRO A 226 -11.06 15.85 -4.48
N LEU A 227 -12.27 15.63 -3.94
CA LEU A 227 -13.49 16.33 -4.37
C LEU A 227 -13.42 17.84 -4.12
N CYS A 228 -12.90 18.25 -2.96
CA CYS A 228 -12.64 19.66 -2.64
C CYS A 228 -11.51 20.26 -3.50
N SER A 229 -10.54 19.44 -3.92
CA SER A 229 -9.39 19.89 -4.72
C SER A 229 -9.71 20.08 -6.20
N ILE A 230 -10.82 19.52 -6.70
CA ILE A 230 -11.28 19.74 -8.08
C ILE A 230 -11.74 21.19 -8.22
N LYS A 231 -11.18 21.92 -9.18
CA LYS A 231 -11.70 23.25 -9.56
C LYS A 231 -13.01 23.08 -10.33
N TRP A 232 -14.12 23.17 -9.63
CA TRP A 232 -15.45 23.32 -10.21
C TRP A 232 -15.56 24.74 -10.79
N LYS A 233 -15.11 24.97 -12.04
CA LYS A 233 -15.24 26.30 -12.67
C LYS A 233 -16.71 26.74 -12.64
N SER A 234 -17.10 27.64 -11.74
CA SER A 234 -18.42 28.27 -11.76
C SER A 234 -18.50 29.14 -13.02
N GLY A 235 -19.46 28.84 -13.89
CA GLY A 235 -19.72 29.70 -15.05
C GLY A 235 -20.27 31.01 -14.54
N HIS A 236 -19.44 32.05 -14.48
CA HIS A 236 -19.95 33.40 -14.28
C HIS A 236 -20.90 33.71 -15.45
N HIS A 237 -22.15 33.97 -15.10
CA HIS A 237 -23.18 34.46 -16.00
C HIS A 237 -22.73 35.84 -16.52
N LEU A 238 -22.13 35.88 -17.71
CA LEU A 238 -22.06 37.10 -18.51
C LEU A 238 -23.39 37.20 -19.30
N PRO A 239 -24.18 38.27 -19.13
CA PRO A 239 -25.42 38.43 -19.87
C PRO A 239 -25.11 38.69 -21.35
N GLY A 240 -25.62 37.85 -22.27
CA GLY A 240 -25.64 38.16 -23.71
C GLY A 240 -25.27 37.06 -24.72
N TYR A 241 -24.97 35.81 -24.34
CA TYR A 241 -24.49 34.77 -25.29
C TYR A 241 -25.42 33.54 -25.40
N GLY A 242 -26.67 33.72 -25.84
CA GLY A 242 -27.74 32.71 -25.73
C GLY A 242 -27.61 31.39 -26.52
N MET A 243 -26.90 31.33 -27.65
CA MET A 243 -26.86 30.09 -28.47
C MET A 243 -25.59 29.24 -28.31
N ARG A 244 -24.42 29.84 -28.10
CA ARG A 244 -23.15 29.10 -27.93
C ARG A 244 -22.99 28.50 -26.54
N TYR A 245 -23.70 29.06 -25.56
CA TYR A 245 -23.63 28.69 -24.15
C TYR A 245 -24.38 27.37 -23.87
N SER A 246 -25.51 27.12 -24.52
CA SER A 246 -26.23 25.84 -24.41
C SER A 246 -25.40 24.65 -24.88
N THR A 247 -24.66 24.78 -26.00
CA THR A 247 -23.78 23.70 -26.48
C THR A 247 -22.60 23.45 -25.55
N ILE A 248 -22.01 24.50 -24.98
CA ILE A 248 -20.90 24.39 -24.01
C ILE A 248 -21.37 23.77 -22.70
N ILE A 249 -22.55 24.17 -22.18
CA ILE A 249 -23.14 23.57 -20.98
C ILE A 249 -23.51 22.11 -21.24
N LEU A 250 -24.13 21.79 -22.38
CA LEU A 250 -24.50 20.43 -22.74
C LEU A 250 -23.25 19.54 -22.88
N PHE A 251 -22.23 20.01 -23.61
CA PHE A 251 -20.94 19.32 -23.74
C PHE A 251 -20.28 19.13 -22.37
N ARG A 252 -20.29 20.15 -21.51
CA ARG A 252 -19.72 20.08 -20.15
C ARG A 252 -20.50 19.11 -19.26
N ARG A 253 -21.82 19.09 -19.33
CA ARG A 253 -22.70 18.13 -18.65
C ARG A 253 -22.41 16.70 -19.12
N CYS A 254 -22.28 16.49 -20.43
CA CYS A 254 -21.85 15.19 -20.98
C CYS A 254 -20.46 14.78 -20.47
N THR A 255 -19.50 15.71 -20.33
CA THR A 255 -18.17 15.34 -19.81
C THR A 255 -18.18 14.96 -18.34
N ILE A 256 -18.95 15.64 -17.47
CA ILE A 256 -19.02 15.28 -16.05
C ILE A 256 -19.81 13.99 -15.86
N THR A 257 -20.92 13.79 -16.59
CA THR A 257 -21.67 12.53 -16.56
C THR A 257 -20.78 11.38 -16.99
N ARG A 258 -19.98 11.54 -18.05
CA ARG A 258 -19.02 10.51 -18.48
C ARG A 258 -17.96 10.20 -17.41
N ASP A 259 -17.39 11.23 -16.78
CA ASP A 259 -16.37 11.05 -15.73
C ASP A 259 -16.99 10.40 -14.46
N LEU A 260 -18.25 10.69 -14.13
CA LEU A 260 -19.00 10.05 -13.04
C LEU A 260 -19.39 8.60 -13.36
N VAL A 261 -19.83 8.32 -14.59
CA VAL A 261 -20.11 6.95 -15.05
C VAL A 261 -18.83 6.11 -15.00
N TYR A 262 -17.69 6.69 -15.39
CA TYR A 262 -16.39 6.02 -15.24
C TYR A 262 -16.06 5.71 -13.77
N MET A 263 -16.23 6.68 -12.87
CA MET A 263 -16.03 6.48 -11.44
C MET A 263 -16.93 5.36 -10.89
N LEU A 264 -18.23 5.39 -11.21
CA LEU A 264 -19.20 4.39 -10.77
C LEU A 264 -18.85 2.99 -11.32
N ASN A 265 -18.42 2.90 -12.57
CA ASN A 265 -18.00 1.62 -13.15
C ASN A 265 -16.81 1.01 -12.41
N ILE A 266 -15.83 1.82 -11.97
CA ILE A 266 -14.70 1.31 -11.14
C ILE A 266 -15.24 0.73 -9.83
N VAL A 267 -16.15 1.45 -9.16
CA VAL A 267 -16.76 0.99 -7.91
C VAL A 267 -17.52 -0.32 -8.13
N MET A 268 -18.39 -0.37 -9.13
CA MET A 268 -19.22 -1.55 -9.39
C MET A 268 -18.40 -2.78 -9.79
N VAL A 269 -17.45 -2.62 -10.72
CA VAL A 269 -16.56 -3.71 -11.14
C VAL A 269 -15.71 -4.18 -9.97
N GLY A 270 -15.15 -3.26 -9.19
CA GLY A 270 -14.31 -3.65 -8.07
C GLY A 270 -15.11 -4.31 -6.94
N LEU A 271 -16.34 -3.88 -6.64
CA LEU A 271 -17.23 -4.57 -5.69
C LEU A 271 -17.62 -5.96 -6.19
N TRP A 272 -17.84 -6.11 -7.49
CA TRP A 272 -18.11 -7.42 -8.09
C TRP A 272 -16.89 -8.34 -7.96
N ILE A 273 -15.68 -7.86 -8.25
CA ILE A 273 -14.44 -8.62 -8.04
C ILE A 273 -14.33 -9.01 -6.56
N TRP A 274 -14.46 -8.04 -5.64
CA TRP A 274 -14.36 -8.30 -4.20
C TRP A 274 -15.35 -9.37 -3.71
N ALA A 275 -16.59 -9.36 -4.21
CA ALA A 275 -17.61 -10.35 -3.85
C ALA A 275 -17.35 -11.75 -4.45
N CYS A 276 -16.48 -11.87 -5.44
CA CYS A 276 -16.09 -13.15 -6.06
C CYS A 276 -14.80 -13.75 -5.49
N LEU A 277 -14.06 -13.01 -4.67
CA LEU A 277 -12.87 -13.49 -3.96
C LEU A 277 -13.27 -14.22 -2.68
#